data_AF-A0A2T7MPV0-F1
#
_entry.id   AF-A0A2T7MPV0-F1
#
_cell.length_a   1.000
_cell.length_b   1.000
_cell.length_c   1.000
_cell.angle_alpha   90.00
_cell.angle_beta   90.00
_cell.angle_gamma   90.00
#
_symmetry.space_group_name_H-M   'P 1'
#
loop_
_entity.id
_entity.type
_entity.pdbx_description
1 polymer ?
#
loop_
_entity_poly.entity_id
_entity_poly.type
_entity_poly.pdbx_seq_one_letter_code
_entity_poly.pdbx_strand_id
1 'polypeptide(L)'
;MAGTSHGHTPAAWTGAIITLIGFCVAGVFMVAANPLGFWAGVAVIFGGGLVGLAMRAAGLGAQKESAEMAEARARAGQAQISH
;
A
#
# COMPACT_ATOMS: atom_id res chain seq x y z
N MET A 1 -20.51 -3.78 -7.72
CA MET A 1 -20.68 -3.26 -6.34
C MET A 1 -19.32 -3.35 -5.64
N ALA A 2 -18.42 -2.40 -5.90
CA ALA A 2 -17.09 -2.44 -5.33
C ALA A 2 -17.09 -1.65 -4.01
N GLY A 3 -16.99 -2.36 -2.88
CA GLY A 3 -16.70 -1.77 -1.56
C GLY A 3 -15.26 -1.25 -1.52
N THR A 4 -14.94 -0.33 -2.42
CA THR A 4 -13.59 -0.01 -2.86
C THR A 4 -13.07 1.19 -2.07
N SER A 5 -12.71 0.95 -0.82
CA SER A 5 -11.66 1.76 -0.19
C SER A 5 -10.33 1.24 -0.70
N HIS A 6 -9.92 1.69 -1.89
CA HIS A 6 -8.52 1.55 -2.30
C HIS A 6 -7.68 2.45 -1.40
N GLY A 7 -6.46 2.04 -1.04
CA GLY A 7 -5.63 2.78 -0.09
C GLY A 7 -5.36 4.23 -0.53
N HIS A 8 -6.27 5.15 -0.24
CA HIS A 8 -6.18 6.58 -0.53
C HIS A 8 -5.28 7.33 0.45
N THR A 9 -4.65 6.59 1.37
CA THR A 9 -3.73 7.18 2.32
C THR A 9 -2.44 7.57 1.61
N PRO A 10 -1.85 8.74 1.92
CA PRO A 10 -0.56 9.15 1.35
C PRO A 10 0.51 8.07 1.48
N ALA A 11 0.59 7.36 2.62
CA ALA A 11 1.57 6.30 2.84
C ALA A 11 1.49 5.15 1.81
N ALA A 12 0.27 4.76 1.43
CA ALA A 12 0.05 3.68 0.47
C ALA A 12 0.45 4.10 -0.95
N TRP A 13 0.02 5.28 -1.38
CA TRP A 13 0.32 5.81 -2.72
C TRP A 13 1.81 6.12 -2.89
N THR A 14 2.45 6.72 -1.88
CA THR A 14 3.90 6.99 -1.93
C THR A 14 4.71 5.70 -2.02
N GLY A 15 4.42 4.72 -1.15
CA GLY A 15 5.09 3.43 -1.19
C GLY A 15 4.91 2.72 -2.54
N ALA A 16 3.68 2.73 -3.08
CA ALA A 16 3.37 2.12 -4.38
C ALA A 16 4.12 2.79 -5.55
N ILE A 17 4.16 4.13 -5.62
CA ILE A 17 4.88 4.85 -6.67
C ILE A 17 6.38 4.55 -6.63
N ILE A 18 7.00 4.60 -5.45
CA ILE A 18 8.45 4.33 -5.33
C ILE A 18 8.76 2.89 -5.77
N THR A 19 7.94 1.94 -5.32
CA THR A 19 8.10 0.52 -5.68
C THR A 19 7.92 0.30 -7.18
N LEU A 20 6.95 0.97 -7.80
CA LEU A 20 6.71 0.93 -9.24
C LEU A 20 7.90 1.48 -10.03
N ILE A 21 8.47 2.61 -9.60
CA ILE A 21 9.66 3.20 -10.23
C ILE A 21 10.84 2.22 -10.13
N GLY A 22 11.08 1.64 -8.95
CA GLY A 22 12.14 0.65 -8.75
C GLY A 22 11.96 -0.58 -9.64
N PHE A 23 10.72 -1.06 -9.81
CA PHE A 23 10.38 -2.15 -10.72
C PHE A 23 10.68 -1.80 -12.19
N CYS A 24 10.29 -0.62 -12.65
CA CYS A 24 10.59 -0.16 -14.01
C CYS A 24 12.10 -0.06 -14.25
N VAL A 25 12.86 0.50 -13.29
CA VAL A 25 14.32 0.60 -13.35
C VAL A 25 14.97 -0.78 -13.41
N ALA A 26 14.55 -1.70 -12.53
CA ALA A 26 15.04 -3.08 -12.54
C ALA A 26 14.74 -3.79 -13.87
N GLY A 27 13.54 -3.59 -14.44
CA GLY A 27 13.15 -4.13 -15.74
C GLY A 27 14.04 -3.64 -16.89
N VAL A 28 14.32 -2.33 -16.94
CA VAL A 28 15.23 -1.74 -17.95
C VAL A 28 16.63 -2.36 -17.86
N PHE A 29 17.18 -2.49 -16.65
CA PHE A 29 18.53 -3.05 -16.47
C PHE A 29 18.60 -4.57 -16.63
N MET A 30 17.50 -5.28 -16.37
CA MET A 30 17.38 -6.70 -16.70
C MET A 30 17.51 -6.91 -18.22
N VAL A 31 16.78 -6.12 -19.02
CA VAL A 31 16.86 -6.19 -20.49
C VAL A 31 18.25 -5.76 -21.01
N ALA A 32 18.87 -4.78 -20.35
CA ALA A 32 20.22 -4.32 -20.68
C ALA A 32 21.34 -5.28 -20.21
N ALA A 33 21.01 -6.45 -19.64
CA ALA A 33 21.96 -7.40 -19.06
C ALA A 33 22.97 -6.74 -18.09
N ASN A 34 22.52 -5.77 -17.30
CA ASN A 34 23.35 -5.03 -16.34
C ASN A 34 22.96 -5.41 -14.90
N PRO A 35 23.72 -6.31 -14.24
CA PRO A 35 23.37 -6.79 -12.90
C PRO A 35 23.42 -5.68 -11.85
N LEU A 36 24.36 -4.74 -11.94
CA LEU A 36 24.48 -3.65 -10.96
C LEU A 36 23.27 -2.72 -11.01
N GLY A 37 22.83 -2.36 -12.22
CA GLY A 37 21.64 -1.54 -12.40
C GLY A 37 20.36 -2.25 -11.95
N PHE A 38 20.26 -3.57 -12.18
CA PHE A 38 19.15 -4.38 -11.69
C PHE A 38 19.06 -4.34 -10.16
N TRP A 39 20.18 -4.58 -9.45
CA TRP A 39 20.21 -4.52 -7.99
C TRP A 39 19.96 -3.11 -7.44
N ALA A 40 20.37 -2.07 -8.15
CA ALA A 40 20.00 -0.70 -7.80
C ALA A 40 18.47 -0.50 -7.86
N GLY A 41 17.80 -1.01 -8.90
CA GLY A 41 16.34 -1.00 -8.99
C GLY A 41 15.68 -1.78 -7.85
N VAL A 42 16.21 -2.95 -7.50
CA VAL A 42 15.75 -3.75 -6.35
C VAL A 42 15.90 -2.97 -5.04
N ALA A 43 17.01 -2.25 -4.83
CA ALA A 43 17.19 -1.41 -3.64
C ALA A 43 16.11 -0.31 -3.54
N VAL A 44 15.70 0.28 -4.67
CA VAL A 44 14.60 1.28 -4.70
C VAL A 44 13.26 0.66 -4.31
N ILE A 45 12.97 -0.57 -4.76
CA ILE A 45 11.75 -1.31 -4.37
C ILE A 45 11.67 -1.44 -2.84
N PHE A 46 12.75 -1.90 -2.21
CA PHE A 46 12.80 -1.99 -0.75
C PHE A 46 12.72 -0.63 -0.07
N GLY A 47 13.32 0.41 -0.67
CA GLY A 47 13.17 1.80 -0.24
C GLY A 47 11.71 2.25 -0.21
N GLY A 48 10.89 1.88 -1.21
CA GLY A 48 9.46 2.17 -1.24
C GLY A 48 8.69 1.57 -0.07
N GLY A 49 9.01 0.32 0.28
CA GLY A 49 8.46 -0.34 1.46
C GLY A 49 8.86 0.37 2.76
N LEU A 50 10.14 0.74 2.90
CA LEU A 50 10.64 1.44 4.08
C LEU A 50 10.00 2.81 4.27
N VAL A 51 9.84 3.58 3.18
CA VAL A 51 9.15 4.88 3.20
C VAL A 51 7.68 4.71 3.57
N GLY A 52 6.98 3.73 2.99
CA GLY A 52 5.58 3.45 3.33
C GLY A 52 5.41 3.09 4.81
N LEU A 53 6.32 2.30 5.38
CA LEU A 53 6.33 1.97 6.80
C LEU A 53 6.60 3.20 7.68
N ALA A 54 7.57 4.04 7.32
CA ALA A 54 7.87 5.26 8.04
C ALA A 54 6.68 6.24 8.03
N MET A 55 6.02 6.42 6.88
CA MET A 55 4.83 7.26 6.76
C MET A 55 3.64 6.71 7.54
N ARG A 56 3.47 5.39 7.58
CA ARG A 56 2.45 4.76 8.42
C ARG A 56 2.72 5.01 9.90
N ALA A 57 3.97 4.90 10.33
CA ALA A 57 4.38 5.22 11.70
C ALA A 57 4.16 6.71 12.04
N ALA A 58 4.30 7.60 11.06
CA ALA A 58 4.00 9.03 11.17
C ALA A 58 2.50 9.37 11.10
N GLY A 59 1.60 8.38 11.06
CA GLY A 59 0.14 8.59 11.05
C GLY A 59 -0.47 8.90 9.68
N LEU A 60 0.31 8.86 8.60
CA LEU A 60 -0.14 9.09 7.21
C LEU A 60 -0.69 7.83 6.54
N GLY A 61 -0.79 6.72 7.28
CA GLY A 61 -1.35 5.45 6.83
C GLY A 61 -2.84 5.31 7.12
N ALA A 62 -3.40 4.16 6.74
CA ALA A 62 -4.80 3.86 7.02
C ALA A 62 -5.09 3.86 8.52
N GLN A 63 -6.13 4.59 8.91
CA GLN A 63 -6.66 4.55 10.27
C GLN A 63 -7.26 3.16 10.53
N LYS A 64 -6.93 2.58 11.69
CA LYS A 64 -7.46 1.28 12.08
C LYS A 64 -8.91 1.48 12.54
N GLU A 65 -9.85 0.71 11.99
CA GLU A 65 -11.23 0.70 12.46
C GLU A 65 -11.26 0.34 13.95
N SER A 66 -11.97 1.13 14.76
CA SER A 66 -12.13 0.83 16.18
C SER A 66 -13.07 -0.37 16.36
N ALA A 67 -12.89 -1.12 17.44
CA ALA A 67 -13.74 -2.27 17.76
C ALA A 67 -15.23 -1.88 17.85
N GLU A 68 -15.50 -0.68 18.36
CA GLU A 68 -16.86 -0.12 18.45
C GLU A 68 -17.47 0.16 17.07
N MET A 69 -16.71 0.72 16.13
CA MET A 69 -17.17 0.95 14.75
C MET A 69 -17.43 -0.37 14.03
N ALA A 70 -16.56 -1.37 14.23
CA ALA A 70 -16.73 -2.70 13.68
C ALA A 70 -18.00 -3.39 14.24
N GLU A 71 -18.26 -3.27 15.54
CA GLU A 71 -19.46 -3.82 16.18
C GLU A 71 -20.73 -3.10 15.74
N ALA A 72 -20.71 -1.77 15.65
CA ALA A 72 -21.82 -0.98 15.13
C ALA A 72 -22.17 -1.36 13.68
N ARG A 73 -21.15 -1.57 12.83
CA ARG A 73 -21.33 -2.06 11.46
C ARG A 73 -21.91 -3.47 11.42
N ALA A 74 -21.47 -4.36 12.32
CA ALA A 74 -22.01 -5.72 12.41
C ALA A 74 -23.50 -5.71 12.84
N ARG A 75 -23.87 -4.90 13.84
CA ARG A 75 -25.26 -4.73 14.28
C ARG A 75 -26.14 -4.13 13.19
N ALA A 76 -25.66 -3.10 12.50
CA ALA A 76 -26.37 -2.51 11.35
C ALA A 76 -26.58 -3.53 10.22
N GLY A 77 -25.57 -4.37 9.95
CA GLY A 77 -25.70 -5.48 9.01
C GLY A 77 -26.77 -6.49 9.42
N GLN A 78 -26.82 -6.88 10.70
CA GLN A 78 -27.85 -7.80 11.19
C GLN A 78 -29.26 -7.22 11.10
N ALA A 79 -29.44 -5.94 11.45
CA ALA A 79 -30.71 -5.24 11.34
C ALA A 79 -31.23 -5.16 9.89
N GLN A 80 -30.32 -5.11 8.92
CA GLN A 80 -30.64 -5.03 7.49
C GLN A 80 -31.05 -6.38 6.88
N ILE A 81 -30.70 -7.50 7.53
CA ILE A 81 -31.05 -8.87 7.09
C ILE A 81 -32.35 -9.34 7.75
N SER A 82 -32.75 -8.74 8.89
CA SER A 82 -33.99 -9.04 9.61
C SER A 82 -35.24 -8.33 9.06
N HIS A 83 -35.13 -7.63 7.93
CA HIS A 83 -36.24 -7.04 7.17
C HIS A 83 -36.43 -7.79 5.85
#